data_AF-A0A915ZNR6-F1
#
_entry.id   AF-A0A915ZNR6-F1
#
_cell.length_a   1.000
_cell.length_b   1.000
_cell.length_c   1.000
_cell.angle_alpha   90.00
_cell.angle_beta   90.00
_cell.angle_gamma   90.00
#
_symmetry.space_group_name_H-M   'P 1'
#
loop_
_entity.id
_entity.type
_entity.pdbx_description
1 polymer ?
#
loop_
_entity_poly.entity_id
_entity_poly.type
_entity_poly.pdbx_seq_one_letter_code
_entity_poly.pdbx_strand_id
1 'polypeptide(L)'
;MNIPTTKTKYPFRFHITEGLTEYGYIGTGLVNNNDHKSWKYNRQFFSQAMMTPSFNHQSIEWTNELWNEMEFYWNKLGEDYELDFIKWMLRFTNEIIFKISTGKKNNSIACYYNSLIPENFINLSENENKKIKDSEDFIHSIETLVDGLIYFVIFNKFMRHYVPFIRGKINGFLKNRDYLFERISNIIKERKIEIENTPLDQPLRHDMLTSFITANTSRDINSTKHGDVDLLRPMTDKEIFGNILDAINGGTDTTANLLCFVVYYLGHYPEVKQRLRQELDEVV
;
A
#
# COMPACT_ATOMS: atom_id res chain seq x y z
N MET A 1 -1.87 31.09 2.16
CA MET A 1 -0.46 31.04 1.72
C MET A 1 0.42 30.71 2.92
N ASN A 2 0.93 29.48 3.04
CA ASN A 2 1.92 29.15 4.08
C ASN A 2 3.30 29.17 3.44
N ILE A 3 4.00 30.29 3.62
CA ILE A 3 5.45 30.34 3.50
C ILE A 3 6.01 29.50 4.66
N PRO A 4 7.07 28.69 4.49
CA PRO A 4 7.72 28.01 5.61
C PRO A 4 8.21 29.05 6.59
N THR A 5 7.47 29.24 7.68
CA THR A 5 7.83 30.15 8.76
C THR A 5 8.79 29.40 9.68
N THR A 6 9.97 29.97 9.94
CA THR A 6 10.87 29.53 11.02
C THR A 6 10.26 29.68 12.42
N LYS A 7 9.04 30.22 12.51
CA LYS A 7 8.24 30.46 13.73
C LYS A 7 7.06 29.49 13.89
N THR A 8 6.95 28.42 13.09
CA THR A 8 5.90 27.42 13.35
C THR A 8 6.17 26.74 14.70
N LYS A 9 5.15 26.67 15.56
CA LYS A 9 5.21 25.92 16.82
C LYS A 9 5.05 24.41 16.62
N TYR A 10 4.72 23.99 15.40
CA TYR A 10 4.58 22.59 15.04
C TYR A 10 5.92 22.03 14.56
N PRO A 11 6.35 20.86 15.07
CA PRO A 11 7.58 20.22 14.62
C PRO A 11 7.52 19.91 13.12
N PHE A 12 8.67 19.96 12.45
CA PHE A 12 8.79 19.39 11.11
C PHE A 12 8.41 17.91 11.19
N ARG A 13 7.50 17.45 10.32
CA ARG A 13 6.99 16.06 10.36
C ARG A 13 8.10 15.04 10.23
N PHE A 14 9.13 15.33 9.42
CA PHE A 14 10.31 14.50 9.25
C PHE A 14 11.50 15.38 8.83
N HIS A 15 12.68 15.25 9.44
CA HIS A 15 13.87 15.93 8.91
C HIS A 15 14.43 15.14 7.72
N ILE A 16 14.49 15.76 6.54
CA ILE A 16 15.14 15.15 5.38
C ILE A 16 16.65 15.05 5.66
N THR A 17 17.13 13.81 5.80
CA THR A 17 18.56 13.53 5.95
C THR A 17 19.18 13.15 4.61
N GLU A 18 20.50 13.23 4.53
CA GLU A 18 21.25 12.72 3.37
C GLU A 18 20.93 11.24 3.09
N GLY A 19 20.76 10.44 4.15
CA GLY A 19 20.44 9.02 3.99
C GLY A 19 19.06 8.78 3.41
N LEU A 20 18.02 9.49 3.86
CA LEU A 20 16.69 9.36 3.27
C LEU A 20 16.66 9.85 1.81
N THR A 21 17.49 10.85 1.48
CA THR A 21 17.68 11.31 0.10
C THR A 21 18.33 10.23 -0.76
N GLU A 22 19.39 9.60 -0.26
CA GLU A 22 20.07 8.46 -0.91
C GLU A 22 19.12 7.28 -1.12
N TYR A 23 18.24 7.04 -0.14
CA TYR A 23 17.23 5.98 -0.24
C TYR A 23 16.11 6.32 -1.21
N GLY A 24 15.93 7.57 -1.65
CA GLY A 24 14.94 7.93 -2.67
C GLY A 24 13.49 7.88 -2.18
N TYR A 25 13.28 7.80 -0.86
CA TYR A 25 11.97 7.68 -0.22
C TYR A 25 11.38 9.05 0.20
N ILE A 26 11.93 10.15 -0.31
CA ILE A 26 11.55 11.53 0.06
C ILE A 26 11.18 12.39 -1.15
N GLY A 27 10.38 13.43 -0.90
CA GLY A 27 10.13 14.50 -1.87
C GLY A 27 9.03 14.21 -2.91
N THR A 28 8.20 13.20 -2.67
CA THR A 28 6.92 12.96 -3.35
C THR A 28 5.97 12.25 -2.39
N GLY A 29 4.70 12.10 -2.77
CA GLY A 29 3.66 11.50 -1.91
C GLY A 29 3.23 12.42 -0.77
N LEU A 30 2.82 11.81 0.33
CA LEU A 30 2.27 12.45 1.53
C LEU A 30 3.17 12.30 2.75
N VAL A 31 3.70 11.10 3.01
CA VAL A 31 4.35 10.77 4.29
C VAL A 31 5.69 11.51 4.41
N ASN A 32 6.48 11.49 3.35
CA ASN A 32 7.84 12.04 3.32
C ASN A 32 7.98 13.28 2.41
N ASN A 33 6.89 14.04 2.27
CA ASN A 33 6.85 15.26 1.48
C ASN A 33 6.86 16.51 2.38
N ASN A 34 8.02 17.14 2.47
CA ASN A 34 8.22 18.36 3.28
C ASN A 34 7.99 19.66 2.50
N ASP A 35 7.82 19.61 1.18
CA ASP A 35 7.44 20.80 0.43
C ASP A 35 5.94 21.03 0.62
N HIS A 36 5.58 22.10 1.33
CA HIS A 36 4.18 22.35 1.69
C HIS A 36 3.26 22.49 0.46
N LYS A 37 3.72 23.08 -0.64
CA LYS A 37 2.89 23.25 -1.84
C LYS A 37 2.65 21.90 -2.52
N SER A 38 3.71 21.12 -2.69
CA SER A 38 3.66 19.75 -3.22
C SER A 38 2.82 18.84 -2.33
N TRP A 39 3.00 18.89 -1.00
CA TRP A 39 2.22 18.11 -0.05
C TRP A 39 0.74 18.46 -0.12
N LYS A 40 0.39 19.76 -0.11
CA LYS A 40 -1.02 20.21 -0.23
C LYS A 40 -1.65 19.69 -1.52
N TYR A 41 -0.91 19.79 -2.63
CA TYR A 41 -1.35 19.29 -3.93
C TYR A 41 -1.63 17.78 -3.89
N ASN A 42 -0.65 16.97 -3.47
CA ASN A 42 -0.80 15.51 -3.38
C ASN A 42 -1.89 15.09 -2.41
N ARG A 43 -1.97 15.76 -1.24
CA ARG A 43 -2.96 15.46 -0.19
C ARG A 43 -4.38 15.63 -0.69
N GLN A 44 -4.63 16.64 -1.51
CA GLN A 44 -5.95 16.86 -2.08
C GLN A 44 -6.41 15.67 -2.91
N PHE A 45 -5.64 15.29 -3.93
CA PHE A 45 -6.04 14.19 -4.82
C PHE A 45 -6.12 12.86 -4.07
N PHE A 46 -5.19 12.61 -3.15
CA PHE A 46 -5.22 11.42 -2.31
C PHE A 46 -6.50 11.35 -1.48
N SER A 47 -6.87 12.44 -0.79
CA SER A 47 -8.11 12.50 -0.01
C SER A 47 -9.34 12.41 -0.92
N GLN A 48 -9.32 13.04 -2.09
CA GLN A 48 -10.41 12.94 -3.06
C GLN A 48 -10.65 11.48 -3.49
N ALA A 49 -9.59 10.75 -3.84
CA ALA A 49 -9.69 9.35 -4.23
C ALA A 49 -10.28 8.47 -3.10
N MET A 50 -9.85 8.69 -1.86
CA MET A 50 -10.39 7.98 -0.68
C MET A 50 -11.85 8.33 -0.36
N MET A 51 -12.28 9.55 -0.63
CA MET A 51 -13.64 10.01 -0.32
C MET A 51 -14.65 9.67 -1.41
N THR A 52 -14.23 9.01 -2.50
CA THR A 52 -15.17 8.59 -3.54
C THR A 52 -16.14 7.52 -3.00
N PRO A 53 -17.44 7.56 -3.34
CA PRO A 53 -18.37 6.50 -2.93
C PRO A 53 -17.92 5.11 -3.39
N SER A 54 -17.30 5.03 -4.57
CA SER A 54 -16.70 3.82 -5.10
C SER A 54 -15.62 3.24 -4.19
N PHE A 55 -14.80 4.08 -3.55
CA PHE A 55 -13.76 3.62 -2.62
C PHE A 55 -14.39 2.91 -1.43
N ASN A 56 -15.37 3.53 -0.77
CA ASN A 56 -16.03 2.95 0.41
C ASN A 56 -16.76 1.64 0.06
N HIS A 57 -17.52 1.64 -1.04
CA HIS A 57 -18.26 0.46 -1.47
C HIS A 57 -17.32 -0.70 -1.80
N GLN A 58 -16.29 -0.45 -2.62
CA GLN A 58 -15.29 -1.46 -2.95
C GLN A 58 -14.51 -1.92 -1.73
N SER A 59 -14.18 -1.03 -0.79
CA SER A 59 -13.47 -1.43 0.43
C SER A 59 -14.28 -2.45 1.23
N ILE A 60 -15.59 -2.24 1.37
CA ILE A 60 -16.48 -3.17 2.07
C ILE A 60 -16.63 -4.49 1.30
N GLU A 61 -16.93 -4.41 0.00
CA GLU A 61 -17.12 -5.60 -0.84
C GLU A 61 -15.86 -6.47 -0.89
N TRP A 62 -14.70 -5.88 -1.16
CA TRP A 62 -13.44 -6.61 -1.24
C TRP A 62 -13.00 -7.16 0.10
N THR A 63 -13.22 -6.44 1.20
CA THR A 63 -12.92 -6.97 2.54
C THR A 63 -13.72 -8.24 2.80
N ASN A 64 -15.00 -8.26 2.48
CA ASN A 64 -15.85 -9.45 2.66
C ASN A 64 -15.45 -10.60 1.73
N GLU A 65 -15.20 -10.33 0.44
CA GLU A 65 -14.76 -11.36 -0.51
C GLU A 65 -13.44 -12.00 -0.07
N LEU A 66 -12.45 -11.17 0.28
CA LEU A 66 -11.13 -11.65 0.70
C LEU A 66 -11.16 -12.33 2.07
N TRP A 67 -12.09 -11.92 2.95
CA TRP A 67 -12.29 -12.60 4.23
C TRP A 67 -12.83 -14.02 4.03
N ASN A 68 -13.85 -14.17 3.16
CA ASN A 68 -14.40 -15.49 2.82
C ASN A 68 -13.35 -16.40 2.15
N GLU A 69 -12.50 -15.83 1.29
CA GLU A 69 -11.37 -16.56 0.70
C GLU A 69 -10.35 -17.01 1.77
N MET A 70 -9.98 -16.12 2.69
CA MET A 70 -9.06 -16.44 3.79
C MET A 70 -9.65 -17.50 4.73
N GLU A 71 -10.93 -17.39 5.08
CA GLU A 71 -11.65 -18.37 5.89
C GLU A 71 -11.71 -19.74 5.21
N PHE A 72 -11.97 -19.77 3.89
CA PHE A 72 -11.91 -21.00 3.11
C PHE A 72 -10.55 -21.69 3.21
N TYR A 73 -9.46 -20.92 3.18
CA TYR A 73 -8.11 -21.48 3.35
C TYR A 73 -7.82 -21.92 4.79
N TRP A 74 -8.25 -21.16 5.81
CA TRP A 74 -8.12 -21.58 7.21
C TRP A 74 -8.87 -22.89 7.49
N ASN A 75 -10.08 -23.04 6.95
CA ASN A 75 -10.86 -24.28 7.06
C ASN A 75 -10.13 -25.50 6.46
N LYS A 76 -9.33 -25.29 5.39
CA LYS A 76 -8.53 -26.36 4.79
C LYS A 76 -7.29 -26.74 5.60
N LEU A 77 -6.75 -25.82 6.40
CA LEU A 77 -5.62 -26.10 7.29
C LEU A 77 -6.03 -26.96 8.49
N GLY A 78 -7.31 -26.91 8.86
CA GLY A 78 -7.88 -27.66 9.99
C GLY A 78 -7.92 -26.84 11.28
N GLU A 79 -8.77 -27.26 12.22
CA GLU A 79 -9.07 -26.51 13.45
C GLU A 79 -7.86 -26.37 14.40
N ASP A 80 -6.94 -27.33 14.39
CA ASP A 80 -5.76 -27.36 15.27
C ASP A 80 -4.52 -26.69 14.66
N TYR A 81 -4.63 -26.08 13.48
CA TYR A 81 -3.48 -25.45 12.82
C TYR A 81 -3.11 -24.12 13.50
N GLU A 82 -1.87 -24.01 13.97
CA GLU A 82 -1.35 -22.78 14.55
C GLU A 82 -1.07 -21.73 13.46
N LEU A 83 -1.84 -20.65 13.44
CA LEU A 83 -1.71 -19.58 12.46
C LEU A 83 -0.68 -18.54 12.90
N ASP A 84 0.30 -18.28 12.04
CA ASP A 84 1.08 -17.03 12.08
C ASP A 84 0.18 -15.87 11.62
N PHE A 85 -0.60 -15.33 12.56
CA PHE A 85 -1.69 -14.41 12.25
C PHE A 85 -1.21 -13.10 11.60
N ILE A 86 -0.04 -12.58 11.99
CA ILE A 86 0.50 -11.37 11.37
C ILE A 86 0.82 -11.60 9.89
N LYS A 87 1.37 -12.78 9.53
CA LYS A 87 1.59 -13.10 8.12
C LYS A 87 0.29 -13.11 7.33
N TRP A 88 -0.78 -13.71 7.86
CA TRP A 88 -2.10 -13.69 7.21
C TRP A 88 -2.65 -12.28 7.04
N MET A 89 -2.60 -11.46 8.10
CA MET A 89 -3.13 -10.09 8.06
C MET A 89 -2.34 -9.20 7.09
N LEU A 90 -1.03 -9.38 6.96
CA LEU A 90 -0.24 -8.66 5.95
C LEU A 90 -0.71 -8.96 4.52
N ARG A 91 -0.97 -10.23 4.17
CA ARG A 91 -1.51 -10.59 2.84
C ARG A 91 -2.91 -10.04 2.66
N PHE A 92 -3.79 -10.28 3.64
CA PHE A 92 -5.18 -9.83 3.60
C PHE A 92 -5.30 -8.32 3.35
N THR A 93 -4.61 -7.51 4.16
CA THR A 93 -4.63 -6.05 4.04
C THR A 93 -3.91 -5.54 2.80
N ASN A 94 -2.80 -6.18 2.39
CA ASN A 94 -2.12 -5.85 1.15
C ASN A 94 -3.04 -6.03 -0.06
N GLU A 95 -3.76 -7.15 -0.12
CA GLU A 95 -4.65 -7.44 -1.24
C GLU A 95 -5.84 -6.48 -1.31
N ILE A 96 -6.41 -6.12 -0.16
CA ILE A 96 -7.45 -5.07 -0.05
C ILE A 96 -6.92 -3.76 -0.65
N ILE A 97 -5.80 -3.24 -0.13
CA ILE A 97 -5.30 -1.94 -0.59
C ILE A 97 -4.78 -1.99 -2.02
N PHE A 98 -4.19 -3.10 -2.45
CA PHE A 98 -3.72 -3.28 -3.82
C PHE A 98 -4.89 -3.27 -4.80
N LYS A 99 -6.00 -3.93 -4.45
CA LYS A 99 -7.23 -3.93 -5.25
C LYS A 99 -7.87 -2.54 -5.31
N ILE A 100 -8.01 -1.85 -4.17
CA ILE A 100 -8.62 -0.51 -4.13
C ILE A 100 -7.76 0.53 -4.86
N SER A 101 -6.43 0.42 -4.72
CA SER A 101 -5.51 1.40 -5.31
C SER A 101 -5.25 1.18 -6.79
N THR A 102 -5.18 -0.08 -7.24
CA THR A 102 -4.77 -0.43 -8.62
C THR A 102 -5.87 -1.09 -9.46
N GLY A 103 -6.98 -1.50 -8.83
CA GLY A 103 -8.04 -2.29 -9.44
C GLY A 103 -7.69 -3.76 -9.74
N LYS A 104 -6.45 -4.19 -9.49
CA LYS A 104 -5.96 -5.55 -9.75
C LYS A 104 -5.95 -6.38 -8.46
N LYS A 105 -6.17 -7.70 -8.59
CA LYS A 105 -6.03 -8.66 -7.49
C LYS A 105 -4.64 -9.29 -7.58
N ASN A 106 -3.85 -9.25 -6.51
CA ASN A 106 -2.50 -9.84 -6.49
C ASN A 106 -2.46 -11.26 -5.89
N ASN A 107 -3.60 -11.80 -5.44
CA ASN A 107 -3.78 -13.17 -4.94
C ASN A 107 -2.86 -13.53 -3.78
N SER A 108 -2.41 -12.55 -2.99
CA SER A 108 -1.46 -12.76 -1.91
C SER A 108 -1.95 -13.77 -0.86
N ILE A 109 -3.25 -13.79 -0.54
CA ILE A 109 -3.82 -14.74 0.43
C ILE A 109 -3.66 -16.19 -0.07
N ALA A 110 -4.08 -16.44 -1.31
CA ALA A 110 -3.94 -17.74 -1.96
C ALA A 110 -2.47 -18.17 -2.12
N CYS A 111 -1.60 -17.22 -2.47
CA CYS A 111 -0.17 -17.45 -2.61
C CYS A 111 0.46 -17.89 -1.29
N TYR A 112 0.11 -17.22 -0.19
CA TYR A 112 0.58 -17.58 1.14
C TYR A 112 0.07 -18.94 1.59
N TYR A 113 -1.24 -19.23 1.44
CA TYR A 113 -1.79 -20.56 1.72
C TYR A 113 -1.02 -21.67 0.98
N ASN A 114 -0.79 -21.49 -0.32
CA ASN A 114 -0.07 -22.48 -1.11
C ASN A 114 1.39 -22.64 -0.64
N SER A 115 2.03 -21.58 -0.14
CA SER A 115 3.37 -21.66 0.45
C SER A 115 3.43 -22.47 1.75
N LEU A 116 2.31 -22.63 2.46
CA LEU A 116 2.23 -23.43 3.69
C LEU A 116 2.08 -24.94 3.41
N ILE A 117 1.68 -25.33 2.20
CA ILE A 117 1.42 -26.73 1.83
C ILE A 117 2.37 -27.14 0.69
N PRO A 118 3.50 -27.80 1.00
CA PRO A 118 4.49 -28.19 0.00
C PRO A 118 3.94 -29.05 -1.14
N GLU A 119 2.93 -29.88 -0.85
CA GLU A 119 2.29 -30.76 -1.85
C GLU A 119 1.50 -30.01 -2.92
N ASN A 120 0.97 -28.82 -2.60
CA ASN A 120 0.30 -27.98 -3.60
C ASN A 120 1.30 -27.42 -4.61
N PHE A 121 2.52 -27.08 -4.17
CA PHE A 121 3.60 -26.57 -5.04
C PHE A 121 4.04 -27.58 -6.10
N ILE A 122 3.92 -28.89 -5.83
CA ILE A 122 4.30 -29.96 -6.75
C ILE A 122 3.34 -30.04 -7.96
N ASN A 123 2.09 -29.61 -7.78
CA ASN A 123 1.03 -29.71 -8.80
C ASN A 123 0.74 -28.40 -9.55
N LEU A 124 1.42 -27.31 -9.21
CA LEU A 124 1.25 -26.01 -9.87
C LEU A 124 2.07 -25.92 -11.15
N SER A 125 1.48 -25.30 -12.19
CA SER A 125 2.21 -24.96 -13.40
C SER A 125 3.33 -23.96 -13.11
N GLU A 126 4.36 -23.92 -13.96
CA GLU A 126 5.46 -22.95 -13.85
C GLU A 126 4.96 -21.49 -13.79
N ASN A 127 3.88 -21.19 -14.52
CA ASN A 127 3.23 -19.88 -14.51
C ASN A 127 2.56 -19.55 -13.16
N GLU A 128 1.90 -20.52 -12.54
CA GLU A 128 1.29 -20.34 -11.23
C GLU A 128 2.35 -20.16 -10.14
N ASN A 129 3.42 -20.97 -10.18
CA ASN A 129 4.56 -20.81 -9.27
C ASN A 129 5.22 -19.43 -9.41
N LYS A 130 5.36 -18.94 -10.65
CA LYS A 130 5.88 -17.59 -10.90
C LYS A 130 4.98 -16.52 -10.30
N LYS A 131 3.66 -16.62 -10.46
CA LYS A 131 2.69 -15.68 -9.87
C LYS A 131 2.74 -15.67 -8.35
N ILE A 132 2.85 -16.85 -7.72
CA ILE A 132 2.97 -16.97 -6.26
C ILE A 132 4.22 -16.26 -5.79
N LYS A 133 5.35 -16.58 -6.41
CA LYS A 133 6.63 -15.96 -6.08
C LYS A 133 6.59 -14.45 -6.29
N ASP A 134 6.01 -13.97 -7.40
CA ASP A 134 5.86 -12.55 -7.69
C ASP A 134 5.04 -11.81 -6.63
N SER A 135 4.00 -12.44 -6.06
CA SER A 135 3.15 -11.85 -5.01
C SER A 135 3.88 -11.79 -3.66
N GLU A 136 4.53 -12.89 -3.27
CA GLU A 136 5.31 -12.96 -2.03
C GLU A 136 6.54 -12.03 -2.08
N ASP A 137 7.26 -12.00 -3.20
CA ASP A 137 8.38 -11.08 -3.41
C ASP A 137 7.91 -9.62 -3.30
N PHE A 138 6.71 -9.28 -3.78
CA PHE A 138 6.16 -7.93 -3.66
C PHE A 138 5.86 -7.54 -2.21
N ILE A 139 5.20 -8.41 -1.44
CA ILE A 139 4.90 -8.16 -0.02
C ILE A 139 6.19 -8.03 0.78
N HIS A 140 7.10 -8.99 0.61
CA HIS A 140 8.39 -8.95 1.30
C HIS A 140 9.21 -7.70 0.93
N SER A 141 9.07 -7.21 -0.31
CA SER A 141 9.74 -5.99 -0.73
C SER A 141 9.19 -4.73 -0.05
N ILE A 142 7.91 -4.70 0.33
CA ILE A 142 7.31 -3.60 1.10
C ILE A 142 7.93 -3.58 2.52
N GLU A 143 7.94 -4.71 3.21
CA GLU A 143 8.55 -4.84 4.55
C GLU A 143 10.03 -4.44 4.50
N THR A 144 10.77 -4.95 3.50
CA THR A 144 12.19 -4.66 3.32
C THR A 144 12.44 -3.17 3.00
N LEU A 145 11.48 -2.48 2.37
CA LEU A 145 11.57 -1.03 2.15
C LEU A 145 11.51 -0.28 3.49
N VAL A 146 10.57 -0.66 4.36
CA VAL A 146 10.40 -0.04 5.68
C VAL A 146 11.61 -0.32 6.58
N ASP A 147 12.10 -1.56 6.61
CA ASP A 147 13.31 -1.94 7.35
C ASP A 147 14.54 -1.13 6.91
N GLY A 148 14.65 -0.86 5.60
CA GLY A 148 15.72 -0.05 5.05
C GLY A 148 15.75 1.36 5.64
N LEU A 149 14.60 1.97 5.93
CA LEU A 149 14.52 3.35 6.43
C LEU A 149 15.35 3.56 7.70
N ILE A 150 15.34 2.60 8.62
CA ILE A 150 16.08 2.66 9.88
C ILE A 150 17.59 2.79 9.60
N TYR A 151 18.11 2.04 8.62
CA TYR A 151 19.53 2.09 8.27
C TYR A 151 19.93 3.44 7.65
N PHE A 152 19.06 4.03 6.84
CA PHE A 152 19.31 5.33 6.22
C PHE A 152 19.10 6.52 7.17
N VAL A 153 18.37 6.32 8.28
CA VAL A 153 18.23 7.31 9.35
C VAL A 153 19.40 7.23 10.34
N ILE A 154 19.79 6.03 10.77
CA ILE A 154 20.76 5.84 11.86
C ILE A 154 22.21 5.97 11.37
N PHE A 155 22.57 5.34 10.26
CA PHE A 155 23.95 5.30 9.81
C PHE A 155 24.29 6.52 8.96
N ASN A 156 25.42 7.18 9.24
CA ASN A 156 25.89 8.28 8.40
C ASN A 156 26.43 7.78 7.04
N LYS A 157 26.71 8.71 6.12
CA LYS A 157 27.21 8.39 4.78
C LYS A 157 28.47 7.50 4.81
N PHE A 158 29.44 7.81 5.66
CA PHE A 158 30.67 7.02 5.72
C PHE A 158 30.37 5.55 6.07
N MET A 159 29.55 5.32 7.08
CA MET A 159 29.18 3.97 7.51
C MET A 159 28.43 3.21 6.41
N ARG A 160 27.46 3.85 5.75
CA ARG A 160 26.67 3.22 4.67
C ARG A 160 27.53 2.82 3.46
N HIS A 161 28.56 3.60 3.14
CA HIS A 161 29.36 3.42 1.93
C HIS A 161 30.65 2.61 2.13
N TYR A 162 31.20 2.59 3.35
CA TYR A 162 32.55 2.04 3.57
C TYR A 162 32.64 0.94 4.64
N VAL A 163 31.73 0.84 5.60
CA VAL A 163 31.78 -0.24 6.61
C VAL A 163 31.21 -1.53 5.99
N PRO A 164 31.98 -2.62 5.81
CA PRO A 164 31.58 -3.73 4.95
C PRO A 164 30.23 -4.38 5.29
N PHE A 165 29.98 -4.68 6.57
CA PHE A 165 28.71 -5.26 7.03
C PHE A 165 27.51 -4.35 6.75
N ILE A 166 27.64 -3.06 7.06
CA ILE A 166 26.58 -2.06 6.86
C ILE A 166 26.35 -1.87 5.36
N ARG A 167 27.42 -1.69 4.60
CA ARG A 167 27.37 -1.53 3.14
C ARG A 167 26.68 -2.71 2.46
N GLY A 168 26.94 -3.95 2.90
CA GLY A 168 26.26 -5.14 2.39
C GLY A 168 24.75 -5.06 2.58
N LYS A 169 24.27 -4.64 3.76
CA LYS A 169 22.85 -4.42 4.04
C LYS A 169 22.27 -3.27 3.22
N ILE A 170 22.97 -2.14 3.15
CA ILE A 170 22.57 -0.95 2.36
C ILE A 170 22.37 -1.31 0.89
N ASN A 171 23.29 -2.04 0.28
CA ASN A 171 23.17 -2.49 -1.11
C ASN A 171 21.95 -3.40 -1.31
N GLY A 172 21.66 -4.27 -0.33
CA GLY A 172 20.45 -5.10 -0.34
C GLY A 172 19.17 -4.27 -0.32
N PHE A 173 19.09 -3.28 0.58
CA PHE A 173 17.94 -2.38 0.66
C PHE A 173 17.75 -1.52 -0.58
N LEU A 174 18.83 -1.03 -1.20
CA LEU A 174 18.77 -0.27 -2.45
C LEU A 174 18.27 -1.16 -3.60
N LYS A 175 18.77 -2.39 -3.72
CA LYS A 175 18.30 -3.36 -4.72
C LYS A 175 16.81 -3.67 -4.54
N ASN A 176 16.37 -3.88 -3.30
CA ASN A 176 14.96 -4.11 -2.99
C ASN A 176 14.09 -2.92 -3.38
N ARG A 177 14.51 -1.71 -3.01
CA ARG A 177 13.83 -0.48 -3.39
C ARG A 177 13.68 -0.38 -4.90
N ASP A 178 14.77 -0.58 -5.64
CA ASP A 178 14.76 -0.46 -7.11
C ASP A 178 13.77 -1.46 -7.74
N TYR A 179 13.75 -2.72 -7.25
CA TYR A 179 12.75 -3.70 -7.64
C TYR A 179 11.32 -3.21 -7.38
N LEU A 180 11.02 -2.80 -6.15
CA LEU A 180 9.66 -2.37 -5.78
C LEU A 180 9.21 -1.15 -6.58
N PHE A 181 10.10 -0.18 -6.77
CA PHE A 181 9.84 1.05 -7.51
C PHE A 181 9.59 0.75 -8.98
N GLU A 182 10.36 -0.17 -9.57
CA GLU A 182 10.13 -0.65 -10.94
C GLU A 182 8.76 -1.35 -11.06
N ARG A 183 8.42 -2.24 -10.11
CA ARG A 183 7.13 -2.95 -10.10
C ARG A 183 5.94 -1.99 -10.05
N ILE A 184 5.96 -1.00 -9.15
CA ILE A 184 4.90 0.02 -9.05
C ILE A 184 4.85 0.87 -10.32
N SER A 185 6.00 1.26 -10.86
CA SER A 185 6.07 2.02 -12.12
C SER A 185 5.46 1.25 -13.30
N ASN A 186 5.70 -0.06 -13.37
CA ASN A 186 5.10 -0.93 -14.38
C ASN A 186 3.57 -1.01 -14.24
N ILE A 187 3.04 -1.14 -13.02
CA ILE A 187 1.58 -1.09 -12.76
C ILE A 187 0.97 0.23 -13.25
N ILE A 188 1.63 1.36 -12.96
CA ILE A 188 1.17 2.68 -13.40
C ILE A 188 1.18 2.78 -14.93
N LYS A 189 2.27 2.31 -15.57
CA LYS A 189 2.41 2.32 -17.03
C LYS A 189 1.35 1.47 -17.71
N GLU A 190 1.13 0.25 -17.24
CA GLU A 190 0.07 -0.63 -17.73
C GLU A 190 -1.30 0.06 -17.63
N ARG A 191 -1.59 0.70 -16.50
CA ARG A 191 -2.88 1.38 -16.32
C ARG A 191 -3.06 2.57 -17.25
N LYS A 192 -2.01 3.35 -17.51
CA LYS A 192 -2.06 4.44 -18.50
C LYS A 192 -2.39 3.91 -19.89
N ILE A 193 -1.75 2.83 -20.31
CA ILE A 193 -2.02 2.16 -21.59
C ILE A 193 -3.46 1.65 -21.65
N GLU A 194 -3.97 1.03 -20.57
CA GLU A 194 -5.37 0.60 -20.47
C GLU A 194 -6.35 1.78 -20.65
N ILE A 195 -6.08 2.93 -20.02
CA ILE A 195 -6.91 4.14 -20.14
C ILE A 195 -6.89 4.69 -21.56
N GLU A 196 -5.71 4.78 -22.18
CA GLU A 196 -5.54 5.27 -23.56
C GLU A 196 -6.29 4.39 -24.57
N ASN A 197 -6.26 3.07 -24.37
CA ASN A 197 -6.95 2.10 -25.22
C ASN A 197 -8.45 1.99 -24.93
N THR A 198 -8.95 2.56 -23.83
CA THR A 198 -10.38 2.52 -23.51
C THR A 198 -11.13 3.59 -24.33
N PRO A 199 -12.10 3.21 -25.17
CA PRO A 199 -12.92 4.15 -25.95
C PRO A 199 -13.51 5.29 -25.10
N LEU A 200 -13.73 6.46 -25.71
CA LEU A 200 -14.22 7.66 -25.00
C LEU A 200 -15.64 7.52 -24.46
N ASP A 201 -16.45 6.67 -25.08
CA ASP A 201 -17.82 6.34 -24.69
C ASP A 201 -17.90 5.26 -23.59
N GLN A 202 -16.78 4.62 -23.26
CA GLN A 202 -16.71 3.60 -22.21
C GLN A 202 -16.21 4.17 -20.88
N PRO A 203 -16.82 3.76 -19.75
CA PRO A 203 -16.40 4.21 -18.44
C PRO A 203 -15.03 3.64 -18.09
N LEU A 204 -14.22 4.45 -17.39
CA LEU A 204 -12.99 3.99 -16.79
C LEU A 204 -13.28 3.33 -15.43
N ARG A 205 -12.45 2.36 -15.05
CA ARG A 205 -12.50 1.73 -13.74
C ARG A 205 -12.32 2.76 -12.62
N HIS A 206 -13.16 2.68 -11.58
CA HIS A 206 -13.08 3.55 -10.42
C HIS A 206 -12.09 2.99 -9.39
N ASP A 207 -10.82 3.40 -9.47
CA ASP A 207 -9.77 3.08 -8.50
C ASP A 207 -8.88 4.31 -8.23
N MET A 208 -8.04 4.26 -7.19
CA MET A 208 -7.19 5.42 -6.85
C MET A 208 -6.21 5.78 -7.97
N LEU A 209 -5.62 4.79 -8.63
CA LEU A 209 -4.65 5.00 -9.71
C LEU A 209 -5.32 5.68 -10.91
N THR A 210 -6.51 5.26 -11.30
CA THR A 210 -7.30 5.91 -12.35
C THR A 210 -7.66 7.34 -11.95
N SER A 211 -8.04 7.56 -10.68
CA SER A 211 -8.30 8.90 -10.16
C SER A 211 -7.09 9.81 -10.30
N PHE A 212 -5.88 9.32 -9.98
CA PHE A 212 -4.65 10.10 -10.07
C PHE A 212 -4.19 10.34 -11.51
N ILE A 213 -4.27 9.32 -12.38
CA ILE A 213 -3.87 9.45 -13.80
C ILE A 213 -4.78 10.43 -14.54
N THR A 214 -6.08 10.39 -14.26
CA THR A 214 -7.08 11.18 -14.99
C THR A 214 -7.37 12.54 -14.36
N ALA A 215 -6.86 12.80 -13.16
CA ALA A 215 -7.05 14.06 -12.43
C ALA A 215 -6.78 15.27 -13.32
N ASN A 216 -7.77 16.17 -13.40
CA ASN A 216 -7.76 17.39 -14.22
C ASN A 216 -7.50 17.17 -15.72
N THR A 217 -7.75 15.98 -16.24
CA THR A 217 -7.74 15.70 -17.69
C THR A 217 -9.17 15.70 -18.24
N SER A 218 -9.32 15.55 -19.55
CA SER A 218 -10.64 15.33 -20.17
C SER A 218 -11.30 14.00 -19.77
N ARG A 219 -10.52 13.05 -19.22
CA ARG A 219 -10.98 11.74 -18.75
C ARG A 219 -11.16 11.69 -17.24
N ASP A 220 -11.11 12.82 -16.53
CA ASP A 220 -11.23 12.86 -15.06
C ASP A 220 -12.52 12.19 -14.59
N ILE A 221 -12.37 11.15 -13.77
CA ILE A 221 -13.50 10.38 -13.23
C ILE A 221 -14.12 11.05 -11.99
N ASN A 222 -13.51 12.11 -11.46
CA ASN A 222 -14.03 12.84 -10.32
C ASN A 222 -14.84 14.07 -10.76
N SER A 223 -16.02 14.24 -10.21
CA SER A 223 -16.93 15.36 -10.52
C SER A 223 -16.53 16.67 -9.82
N THR A 224 -15.77 16.60 -8.74
CA THR A 224 -15.41 17.76 -7.92
C THR A 224 -14.15 18.43 -8.45
N LYS A 225 -14.30 19.65 -8.99
CA LYS A 225 -13.18 20.49 -9.43
C LYS A 225 -12.84 21.53 -8.37
N HIS A 226 -11.55 21.76 -8.15
CA HIS A 226 -11.07 22.66 -7.11
C HIS A 226 -10.87 24.09 -7.65
N GLY A 227 -11.23 25.11 -6.86
CA GLY A 227 -11.16 26.51 -7.28
C GLY A 227 -9.76 27.16 -7.23
N ASP A 228 -8.75 26.46 -6.70
CA ASP A 228 -7.37 26.94 -6.64
C ASP A 228 -6.64 26.60 -7.94
N VAL A 229 -6.15 27.62 -8.66
CA VAL A 229 -5.55 27.47 -10.00
C VAL A 229 -4.35 26.53 -9.99
N ASP A 230 -3.55 26.54 -8.92
CA ASP A 230 -2.38 25.66 -8.76
C ASP A 230 -2.78 24.17 -8.64
N LEU A 231 -4.07 23.89 -8.40
CA LEU A 231 -4.64 22.55 -8.22
C LEU A 231 -5.41 22.07 -9.46
N LEU A 232 -5.40 22.83 -10.56
CA LEU A 232 -6.09 22.52 -11.81
C LEU A 232 -5.21 21.81 -12.86
N ARG A 233 -3.91 21.64 -12.61
CA ARG A 233 -3.04 20.89 -13.52
C ARG A 233 -3.19 19.37 -13.32
N PRO A 234 -2.86 18.55 -14.33
CA PRO A 234 -2.72 17.11 -14.12
C PRO A 234 -1.58 16.75 -13.15
N MET A 235 -1.72 15.58 -12.51
CA MET A 235 -0.64 15.00 -11.70
C MET A 235 0.53 14.53 -12.57
N THR A 236 1.75 14.69 -12.07
CA THR A 236 2.96 14.16 -12.70
C THR A 236 3.17 12.69 -12.34
N ASP A 237 3.94 11.96 -13.15
CA ASP A 237 4.26 10.54 -12.92
C ASP A 237 4.89 10.31 -11.54
N LYS A 238 5.76 11.22 -11.10
CA LYS A 238 6.41 11.17 -9.79
C LYS A 238 5.39 11.32 -8.64
N GLU A 239 4.37 12.16 -8.82
CA GLU A 239 3.30 12.37 -7.83
C GLU A 239 2.35 11.18 -7.78
N ILE A 240 1.96 10.64 -8.94
CA ILE A 240 1.15 9.42 -9.04
C ILE A 240 1.88 8.26 -8.37
N PHE A 241 3.16 8.06 -8.70
CA PHE A 241 4.01 7.05 -8.09
C PHE A 241 4.08 7.20 -6.57
N GLY A 242 4.41 8.40 -6.08
CA GLY A 242 4.54 8.67 -4.64
C GLY A 242 3.25 8.40 -3.88
N ASN A 243 2.11 8.82 -4.42
CA ASN A 243 0.81 8.58 -3.78
C ASN A 243 0.41 7.10 -3.77
N ILE A 244 0.69 6.34 -4.84
CA ILE A 244 0.40 4.90 -4.89
C ILE A 244 1.30 4.11 -3.95
N LEU A 245 2.60 4.44 -3.91
CA LEU A 245 3.54 3.85 -2.96
C LEU A 245 3.08 4.10 -1.52
N ASP A 246 2.70 5.33 -1.18
CA ASP A 246 2.20 5.68 0.16
C ASP A 246 0.88 4.95 0.49
N ALA A 247 -0.03 4.81 -0.47
CA ALA A 247 -1.28 4.08 -0.28
C ALA A 247 -1.02 2.61 0.04
N ILE A 248 -0.26 1.91 -0.81
CA ILE A 248 0.03 0.47 -0.65
C ILE A 248 0.79 0.21 0.64
N ASN A 249 1.84 1.00 0.92
CA ASN A 249 2.64 0.85 2.12
C ASN A 249 1.81 1.12 3.40
N GLY A 250 1.08 2.24 3.42
CA GLY A 250 0.27 2.62 4.57
C GLY A 250 -0.88 1.65 4.85
N GLY A 251 -1.58 1.20 3.80
CA GLY A 251 -2.74 0.33 3.93
C GLY A 251 -2.41 -1.12 4.27
N THR A 252 -1.17 -1.56 4.04
CA THR A 252 -0.72 -2.93 4.36
C THR A 252 -0.33 -3.03 5.85
N ASP A 253 0.83 -2.50 6.22
CA ASP A 253 1.45 -2.81 7.51
C ASP A 253 0.65 -2.28 8.70
N THR A 254 0.17 -1.04 8.60
CA THR A 254 -0.52 -0.39 9.74
C THR A 254 -1.85 -1.07 10.06
N THR A 255 -2.60 -1.45 9.02
CA THR A 255 -3.88 -2.15 9.13
C THR A 255 -3.67 -3.57 9.64
N ALA A 256 -2.68 -4.30 9.12
CA ALA A 256 -2.38 -5.66 9.57
C ALA A 256 -2.04 -5.68 11.07
N ASN A 257 -1.17 -4.78 11.52
CA ASN A 257 -0.81 -4.65 12.93
C ASN A 257 -2.02 -4.27 13.80
N LEU A 258 -2.86 -3.35 13.34
CA LEU A 258 -4.10 -2.98 14.05
C LEU A 258 -5.00 -4.20 14.25
N LEU A 259 -5.24 -5.00 13.21
CA LEU A 259 -6.06 -6.22 13.29
C LEU A 259 -5.45 -7.22 14.27
N CYS A 260 -4.13 -7.41 14.25
CA CYS A 260 -3.44 -8.26 15.24
C CYS A 260 -3.64 -7.77 16.67
N PHE A 261 -3.53 -6.46 16.93
CA PHE A 261 -3.80 -5.91 18.26
C PHE A 261 -5.25 -6.11 18.68
N VAL A 262 -6.21 -5.89 17.78
CA VAL A 262 -7.64 -6.11 18.05
C VAL A 262 -7.89 -7.56 18.48
N VAL A 263 -7.39 -8.54 17.71
CA VAL A 263 -7.56 -9.97 18.04
C VAL A 263 -6.85 -10.33 19.34
N TYR A 264 -5.63 -9.83 19.54
CA TYR A 264 -4.90 -10.03 20.79
C TYR A 264 -5.70 -9.54 22.00
N TYR A 265 -6.23 -8.31 21.95
CA TYR A 265 -7.00 -7.74 23.04
C TYR A 265 -8.35 -8.47 23.24
N LEU A 266 -9.06 -8.84 22.17
CA LEU A 266 -10.28 -9.65 22.30
C LEU A 266 -10.03 -11.04 22.92
N GLY A 267 -8.83 -11.59 22.76
CA GLY A 267 -8.41 -12.83 23.43
C GLY A 267 -8.15 -12.66 24.93
N HIS A 268 -7.72 -11.47 25.37
CA HIS A 268 -7.37 -11.19 26.77
C HIS A 268 -8.51 -10.55 27.59
N TYR A 269 -9.55 -10.04 26.94
CA TYR A 269 -10.68 -9.36 27.59
C TYR A 269 -12.03 -10.01 27.18
N PRO A 270 -12.42 -11.16 27.78
CA PRO A 270 -13.60 -11.93 27.39
C PRO A 270 -14.92 -11.15 27.48
N GLU A 271 -15.05 -10.24 28.45
CA GLU A 271 -16.22 -9.39 28.62
C GLU A 271 -16.40 -8.41 27.45
N VAL A 272 -15.31 -7.88 26.91
CA VAL A 272 -15.32 -7.02 25.72
C VAL A 272 -15.69 -7.85 24.49
N LYS A 273 -15.11 -9.05 24.36
CA LYS A 273 -15.46 -9.99 23.29
C LYS A 273 -16.94 -10.40 23.32
N GLN A 274 -17.51 -10.62 24.50
CA GLN A 274 -18.94 -10.93 24.63
C GLN A 274 -19.81 -9.78 24.17
N ARG A 275 -19.49 -8.55 24.58
CA ARG A 275 -20.23 -7.36 24.16
C ARG A 275 -20.16 -7.13 22.65
N LEU A 276 -18.99 -7.33 22.04
CA LEU A 276 -18.83 -7.24 20.59
C LEU A 276 -19.73 -8.26 19.87
N ARG A 277 -19.80 -9.50 20.36
CA ARG A 277 -20.69 -10.53 19.78
C ARG A 277 -22.17 -10.14 19.90
N GLN A 278 -22.58 -9.64 21.07
CA GLN A 278 -23.96 -9.17 21.28
C GLN A 278 -24.33 -8.04 20.32
N GLU A 279 -23.43 -7.08 20.10
CA GLU A 279 -23.65 -5.99 19.14
C GLU A 279 -23.78 -6.51 17.71
N LEU A 280 -22.98 -7.50 17.31
CA LEU A 280 -23.09 -8.13 15.99
C LEU A 280 -24.41 -8.89 15.83
N ASP A 281 -24.85 -9.65 16.85
CA ASP A 281 -26.11 -10.41 16.85
C ASP A 281 -27.36 -9.49 16.81
N GLU A 282 -27.23 -8.22 17.22
CA GLU A 282 -28.33 -7.23 17.19
C GLU A 282 -28.45 -6.51 15.83
N VAL A 283 -27.35 -6.38 15.08
CA VAL A 283 -27.27 -5.55 13.86
C VAL A 283 -27.29 -6.38 12.58
N VAL A 284 -26.77 -7.61 12.61
CA VAL A 284 -26.65 -8.53 11.46
C VAL A 284 -27.77 -9.57 11.50
#